data_AF-A0A920PCT2-F1
#
_entry.id   AF-A0A920PCT2-F1
#
_cell.length_a   1.000
_cell.length_b   1.000
_cell.length_c   1.000
_cell.angle_alpha   90.00
_cell.angle_beta   90.00
_cell.angle_gamma   90.00
#
_symmetry.space_group_name_H-M   'P 1'
#
loop_
_entity.id
_entity.type
_entity.pdbx_description
1 polymer ?
#
loop_
_entity_poly.entity_id
_entity_poly.type
_entity_poly.pdbx_seq_one_letter_code
_entity_poly.pdbx_strand_id
1 'polypeptide(L)' 'MEVDVRNRMELGDEVEYLSPNEQYKFKINAMETTLEIVFLAPGGNGTVWVQADGSVEPFALLSLLKNTKTNTPA' A
#
# COMPACT_ATOMS: atom_id res chain seq x y z
N MET A 1 3.66 8.38 4.09
CA MET A 1 2.90 9.06 3.01
C MET A 1 1.42 8.93 3.27
N GLU A 2 0.64 9.95 2.93
CA GLU A 2 -0.82 9.90 2.92
C GLU A 2 -1.30 9.17 1.66
N VAL A 3 -2.20 8.19 1.81
CA VAL A 3 -2.68 7.32 0.72
C VAL A 3 -4.19 7.29 0.73
N ASP A 4 -4.81 7.66 -0.40
CA ASP A 4 -6.23 7.44 -0.67
C ASP A 4 -6.46 5.97 -1.09
N VAL A 5 -7.06 5.19 -0.18
CA VAL A 5 -7.19 3.74 -0.32
C VAL A 5 -8.39 3.38 -1.18
N ARG A 6 -8.11 2.98 -2.41
CA ARG A 6 -9.13 2.48 -3.36
C ARG A 6 -9.45 1.01 -3.17
N ASN A 7 -8.43 0.19 -2.92
CA ASN A 7 -8.55 -1.26 -2.79
C ASN A 7 -8.09 -1.72 -1.40
N ARG A 8 -8.58 -2.89 -0.95
CA ARG A 8 -8.12 -3.51 0.29
C ARG A 8 -6.60 -3.68 0.31
N MET A 9 -5.97 -3.31 1.42
CA MET A 9 -4.53 -3.51 1.71
C MET A 9 -4.33 -3.80 3.20
N GLU A 10 -3.35 -4.62 3.55
CA GLU A 10 -3.03 -5.00 4.93
C GLU A 10 -1.53 -4.95 5.23
N LEU A 11 -1.15 -4.95 6.52
CA LEU A 11 0.28 -5.03 6.87
C LEU A 11 0.90 -6.32 6.32
N GLY A 12 2.13 -6.20 5.83
CA GLY A 12 2.88 -7.28 5.19
C GLY A 12 2.63 -7.43 3.70
N ASP A 13 1.60 -6.77 3.15
CA ASP A 13 1.41 -6.68 1.71
C ASP A 13 2.62 -6.02 1.03
N GLU A 14 2.99 -6.57 -0.12
CA GLU A 14 4.01 -5.98 -0.98
C GLU A 14 3.34 -5.03 -1.97
N VAL A 15 3.86 -3.81 -2.03
CA VAL A 15 3.34 -2.75 -2.88
C VAL A 15 4.43 -2.20 -3.78
N GLU A 16 4.02 -1.72 -4.93
CA GLU A 16 4.85 -0.98 -5.86
C GLU A 16 4.46 0.49 -5.81
N TYR A 17 5.44 1.32 -5.45
CA TYR A 17 5.39 2.76 -5.58
C TYR A 17 5.71 3.16 -7.01
N LEU A 18 4.88 4.03 -7.59
CA LEU A 18 4.95 4.47 -8.98
C LEU A 18 4.85 5.99 -9.04
N SER A 19 5.97 6.66 -9.34
CA SER A 19 5.99 8.07 -9.72
C SER A 19 6.75 8.26 -11.05
N PRO A 20 6.68 9.45 -11.68
CA PRO A 20 7.46 9.73 -12.88
C PRO A 20 8.98 9.64 -12.70
N ASN A 21 9.49 9.93 -11.50
CA ASN A 21 10.92 10.01 -11.22
C ASN A 21 11.47 8.77 -10.49
N GLU A 22 10.61 8.04 -9.78
CA GLU A 22 11.04 6.92 -8.95
C GLU A 22 9.99 5.80 -8.97
N GLN A 23 10.48 4.56 -9.01
CA GLN A 23 9.66 3.36 -8.91
C GLN A 23 10.40 2.34 -8.06
N TYR A 24 9.76 1.87 -6.99
CA TYR A 24 10.33 0.88 -6.09
C TYR A 24 9.26 0.03 -5.44
N LYS A 25 9.69 -1.08 -4.84
CA LYS A 25 8.82 -2.02 -4.15
C LYS A 25 9.17 -2.06 -2.68
N PHE A 26 8.16 -2.19 -1.84
CA PHE A 26 8.36 -2.31 -0.40
C PHE A 26 7.20 -3.06 0.25
N LYS A 27 7.38 -3.46 1.50
CA LYS A 27 6.32 -4.07 2.31
C LYS A 27 5.72 -3.04 3.25
N ILE A 28 4.40 -3.10 3.42
CA ILE A 28 3.70 -2.24 4.37
C ILE A 28 3.96 -2.75 5.78
N ASN A 29 4.87 -2.10 6.50
CA ASN A 29 5.20 -2.50 7.88
C ASN A 29 4.41 -1.72 8.94
N ALA A 30 3.92 -0.53 8.59
CA ALA A 30 3.13 0.32 9.47
C ALA A 30 2.10 1.11 8.67
N MET A 31 0.89 1.20 9.23
CA MET A 31 -0.22 1.96 8.68
C MET A 31 -1.05 2.56 9.82
N GLU A 32 -1.49 3.80 9.66
CA GLU A 32 -2.29 4.51 10.65
C GLU A 32 -3.36 5.39 9.98
N THR A 33 -4.40 5.71 10.74
CA THR A 33 -5.33 6.79 10.42
C THR A 33 -4.95 8.02 11.26
N THR A 34 -5.73 9.09 11.19
CA THR A 34 -5.57 10.24 12.10
C THR A 34 -5.86 9.90 13.56
N LEU A 35 -6.48 8.76 13.85
CA LEU A 35 -6.93 8.37 15.20
C LEU A 35 -6.11 7.22 15.80
N GLU A 36 -5.73 6.24 14.99
CA GLU A 36 -5.15 4.99 15.48
C GLU A 36 -4.30 4.25 14.44
N ILE A 37 -3.43 3.38 14.92
CA ILE A 37 -2.71 2.39 14.10
C ILE A 37 -3.70 1.36 13.58
N VAL A 38 -3.62 1.04 12.29
CA VAL A 38 -4.52 0.10 11.64
C VAL A 38 -3.76 -1.02 10.94
N PHE A 39 -4.31 -2.23 10.99
CA PHE A 39 -3.70 -3.42 10.38
C PHE A 39 -4.26 -3.74 9.00
N LEU A 40 -5.44 -3.20 8.69
CA LEU A 40 -6.21 -3.48 7.49
C LEU A 40 -6.93 -2.20 7.07
N ALA A 41 -6.74 -1.80 5.81
CA ALA A 41 -7.56 -0.79 5.17
C ALA A 41 -8.50 -1.51 4.18
N PRO A 42 -9.82 -1.46 4.37
CA PRO A 42 -10.77 -2.23 3.57
C PRO A 42 -10.95 -1.74 2.12
N GLY A 43 -10.49 -0.52 1.81
CA GLY A 43 -10.77 0.18 0.55
C GLY A 43 -12.08 0.97 0.61
N GLY A 44 -12.41 1.66 -0.48
CA GLY A 44 -13.65 2.44 -0.59
C GLY A 44 -13.54 3.92 -0.21
N ASN A 45 -12.41 4.57 -0.51
CA ASN A 45 -12.15 6.02 -0.34
C ASN A 45 -11.89 6.46 1.11
N GLY A 46 -11.14 5.66 1.85
CA GLY A 46 -10.57 6.06 3.15
C GLY A 46 -9.12 6.49 2.99
N THR A 47 -8.66 7.43 3.81
CA THR A 47 -7.26 7.86 3.82
C THR A 47 -6.49 7.19 4.95
N VAL A 48 -5.29 6.69 4.66
CA VAL A 48 -4.36 6.15 5.65
C VAL A 48 -2.97 6.72 5.44
N TRP A 49 -2.18 6.76 6.49
CA TRP A 49 -0.74 7.04 6.43
C TRP A 49 0.00 5.71 6.40
N VAL A 50 0.89 5.55 5.42
CA VAL A 50 1.73 4.37 5.23
C VAL A 50 3.19 4.75 5.39
N GLN A 51 3.96 3.96 6.12
CA GLN A 51 5.42 4.11 6.14
C GLN A 51 6.00 3.63 4.81
N ALA A 52 6.69 4.53 4.11
CA ALA A 52 7.38 4.24 2.86
C ALA A 52 8.88 3.99 3.13
N ASP A 53 9.50 3.12 2.33
CA ASP A 53 10.95 2.84 2.43
C ASP A 53 11.80 3.89 1.68
N GLY A 54 11.19 4.67 0.80
CA GLY A 54 11.87 5.67 -0.03
C GLY A 54 11.24 7.06 0.05
N SER A 55 11.72 7.94 -0.83
CA SER A 55 11.11 9.26 -0.99
C SER A 55 9.72 9.12 -1.60
N VAL A 56 8.86 10.12 -1.36
CA VAL A 56 7.47 10.10 -1.79
C VAL A 56 7.11 11.43 -2.45
N GLU A 57 6.53 11.35 -3.63
CA GLU A 57 6.10 12.49 -4.44
C GLU A 57 4.57 12.64 -4.37
N PRO A 58 4.04 13.87 -4.48
CA PRO A 58 2.61 14.08 -4.60
C PRO A 58 2.03 13.33 -5.80
N PHE A 59 0.83 12.77 -5.62
CA PHE A 59 0.09 12.05 -6.68
C PHE A 59 0.76 10.78 -7.22
N ALA A 60 1.82 10.30 -6.58
CA ALA A 60 2.37 8.98 -6.86
C ALA A 60 1.32 7.89 -6.57
N LEU A 61 1.37 6.81 -7.34
CA LEU A 61 0.45 5.70 -7.19
C LEU A 61 1.08 4.60 -6.35
N LEU A 62 0.25 3.93 -5.56
CA LEU A 62 0.61 2.73 -4.84
C LEU A 62 -0.21 1.57 -5.37
N SER A 63 0.46 0.59 -5.95
CA SER A 63 -0.17 -0.60 -6.53
C SER A 63 0.13 -1.82 -5.68
N LEU A 64 -0.92 -2.55 -5.28
CA LEU A 64 -0.75 -3.82 -4.58
C LEU A 64 -0.21 -4.88 -5.53
N LEU A 65 0.94 -5.48 -5.20
CA LEU A 65 1.47 -6.61 -5.94
C LEU A 65 0.75 -7.87 -5.47
N LYS A 66 -0.26 -8.29 -6.24
CA LYS A 66 -0.93 -9.57 -5.99
C LYS A 66 0.06 -10.68 -6.28
N ASN A 67 0.54 -11.32 -5.22
CA ASN A 67 1.23 -12.59 -5.34
C ASN A 67 0.19 -13.61 -5.81
N THR A 68 0.14 -13.85 -7.13
CA THR A 68 -0.63 -14.96 -7.68
C THR A 68 0.04 -16.26 -7.24
N LYS A 69 -0.19 -16.69 -6.00
CA LYS A 69 -0.18 -18.12 -5.72
C LYS A 69 -1.34 -18.68 -6.52
N THR A 70 -1.06 -19.07 -7.76
CA THR A 70 -1.89 -20.02 -8.48
C THR A 70 -1.99 -21.24 -7.58
N ASN A 71 -3.08 -21.33 -6.81
CA ASN A 71 -3.52 -22.61 -6.26
C ASN A 71 -3.84 -23.48 -7.47
N THR A 72 -2.83 -24.19 -7.98
CA THR A 72 -3.03 -25.31 -8.89
C THR A 72 -3.82 -26.35 -8.08
N PRO A 73 -5.09 -26.64 -8.43
CA PRO A 73 -5.77 -27.75 -7.80
C PRO A 73 -5.01 -29.04 -8.16
N ALA A 74 -4.71 -29.83 -7.13
CA ALA A 74 -4.15 -31.17 -7.25
C ALA A 74 -5.12 -32.14 -7.94
#